data_AF-A0A150WEN0-F1
#
_entry.id   AF-A0A150WEN0-F1
#
_cell.length_a   1.000
_cell.length_b   1.000
_cell.length_c   1.000
_cell.angle_alpha   90.00
_cell.angle_beta   90.00
_cell.angle_gamma   90.00
#
_symmetry.space_group_name_H-M   'P 1'
#
loop_
_entity.id
_entity.type
_entity.pdbx_description
1 polymer ?
#
loop_
_entity_poly.entity_id
_entity_poly.type
_entity_poly.pdbx_seq_one_letter_code
_entity_poly.pdbx_strand_id
1 'polypeptide(L)'
;MGMKKSYSVLLLCVFLGIQTGVLGKVWAKSLSGTELFAKCYMQFTGLPLPLQHPWKLQIMAGTLRGEQACVDLLDKAELNSQGMVSSDSESKAVLNRIYEFHRSWFEVGVFNQMQNFAGGDVGHYGVAGTSDVLDSTEPALAITYNLFSSSLPHYSQVLRTSSGFVAQREVDPTINPSFTGNNQPYQLLFRSATNWNATTFSGSFPLAFPRIQKGELTGIKPQTQNIMVPDYWIDPPLSQASDTNLRARRASLNTPGTPSEGSISSFNFFDSMGGGLLGFQSTMLLNWGHEDALLANGSLKLPRRWIKNMLNTMLCKELPVLREADVVAFVDSSGGPDVAPFREGTSCLQCHGTLDQLAMVGRNFTVARTEPGNGQRVSGGGRKSAAEPNGITSRNSYVMGRYSVISDPGYSWSSTPVANFHRSQPRGKVYLRTFSGALVNQPVNGLAEAGAALSNIDDFYQCAAKRYFEYLTGNEVLLYDRGDSRFANVTKSLSTEAIRNRLFIEKLSRELKATGSLRSLIKSILQSEYYTESK
;
A
#
# COMPACT_ATOMS: atom_id res chain seq x y z
N MET A 1 -25.99 -45.40 1.97
CA MET A 1 -26.84 -44.20 2.16
C MET A 1 -26.55 -43.23 1.03
N GLY A 2 -27.40 -43.26 0.00
CA GLY A 2 -27.27 -42.39 -1.18
C GLY A 2 -28.25 -41.23 -1.08
N MET A 3 -27.78 -40.02 -1.41
CA MET A 3 -28.65 -38.90 -1.72
C MET A 3 -28.33 -38.43 -3.14
N LYS A 4 -29.22 -38.75 -4.07
CA LYS A 4 -29.30 -38.13 -5.40
C LYS A 4 -30.00 -36.79 -5.24
N LYS A 5 -29.35 -35.69 -5.64
CA LYS A 5 -29.99 -34.38 -5.81
C LYS A 5 -30.48 -34.28 -7.26
N SER A 6 -31.79 -34.12 -7.43
CA SER A 6 -32.43 -33.75 -8.70
C SER A 6 -32.11 -32.29 -9.05
N TYR A 7 -31.75 -32.04 -10.30
CA TYR A 7 -31.68 -30.70 -10.88
C TYR A 7 -32.98 -30.40 -11.62
N SER A 8 -33.64 -29.31 -11.23
CA SER A 8 -34.79 -28.74 -11.93
C SER A 8 -34.36 -28.10 -13.24
N VAL A 9 -35.07 -28.44 -14.31
CA VAL A 9 -34.98 -27.85 -15.64
C VAL A 9 -35.56 -26.43 -15.59
N LEU A 10 -34.73 -25.42 -15.86
CA LEU A 10 -35.17 -24.04 -16.04
C LEU A 10 -35.53 -23.81 -17.51
N LEU A 11 -36.77 -23.40 -17.74
CA LEU A 11 -37.36 -23.13 -19.05
C LEU A 11 -36.70 -21.89 -19.70
N LEU A 12 -36.05 -22.07 -20.84
CA LEU A 12 -35.42 -21.00 -21.62
C LEU A 12 -36.47 -20.35 -22.55
N CYS A 13 -36.99 -19.18 -22.19
CA CYS A 13 -37.79 -18.36 -23.10
C CYS A 13 -36.87 -17.60 -24.08
N VAL A 14 -36.77 -18.10 -25.31
CA VAL A 14 -36.09 -17.44 -26.43
C VAL A 14 -37.01 -16.35 -26.99
N PHE A 15 -36.75 -15.09 -26.66
CA PHE A 15 -37.32 -13.94 -27.37
C PHE A 15 -36.45 -13.62 -28.60
N LEU A 16 -36.85 -14.13 -29.76
CA LEU A 16 -36.33 -13.71 -31.07
C LEU A 16 -37.01 -12.40 -31.49
N GLY A 17 -36.54 -11.29 -30.90
CA GLY A 17 -36.88 -9.94 -31.37
C GLY A 17 -35.84 -9.45 -32.37
N ILE A 18 -36.17 -9.46 -33.65
CA ILE A 18 -35.37 -8.85 -34.72
C ILE A 18 -35.44 -7.32 -34.54
N GLN A 19 -34.48 -6.74 -33.81
CA GLN A 19 -34.29 -5.29 -33.79
C GLN A 19 -33.38 -4.89 -34.97
N THR A 20 -34.00 -4.38 -36.04
CA THR A 20 -33.31 -3.61 -37.07
C THR A 20 -32.97 -2.22 -36.51
N GLY A 21 -31.99 -2.18 -35.61
CA GLY A 21 -31.55 -0.98 -34.93
C GLY A 21 -30.74 -0.06 -35.84
N VAL A 22 -31.35 1.05 -36.28
CA VAL A 22 -30.61 2.25 -36.67
C VAL A 22 -29.88 2.71 -35.42
N LEU A 23 -28.56 2.44 -35.34
CA LEU A 23 -27.67 2.93 -34.29
C LEU A 23 -27.55 4.45 -34.42
N GLY A 24 -28.58 5.17 -33.98
CA GLY A 24 -28.50 6.61 -33.76
C GLY A 24 -27.39 6.85 -32.74
N LYS A 25 -26.38 7.62 -33.12
CA LYS A 25 -25.39 8.13 -32.16
C LYS A 25 -26.16 8.85 -31.05
N VAL A 26 -26.19 8.27 -29.86
CA VAL A 26 -26.67 8.96 -28.67
C VAL A 26 -25.64 10.04 -28.39
N TRP A 27 -25.97 11.28 -28.76
CA TRP A 27 -25.12 12.42 -28.45
C TRP A 27 -25.15 12.65 -26.95
N ALA A 28 -23.98 12.66 -26.31
CA ALA A 28 -23.87 12.96 -24.90
C ALA A 28 -24.45 14.36 -24.65
N LYS A 29 -25.40 14.47 -23.72
CA LYS A 29 -26.02 15.75 -23.37
C LYS A 29 -25.05 16.51 -22.46
N SER A 30 -24.73 17.75 -22.82
CA SER A 30 -23.98 18.64 -21.91
C SER A 30 -24.80 18.90 -20.65
N LEU A 31 -24.19 18.72 -19.49
CA LEU A 31 -24.80 18.97 -18.20
C LEU A 31 -24.92 20.48 -17.96
N SER A 32 -26.07 20.93 -17.45
CA SER A 32 -26.18 22.30 -16.91
C SER A 32 -25.21 22.48 -15.72
N GLY A 33 -24.83 23.72 -15.42
CA GLY A 33 -23.95 24.01 -14.30
C GLY A 33 -24.45 23.45 -12.96
N THR A 34 -25.77 23.42 -12.74
CA THR A 34 -26.39 22.84 -11.55
C THR A 34 -26.35 21.32 -11.52
N GLU A 35 -26.56 20.65 -12.67
CA GLU A 35 -26.44 19.18 -12.76
C GLU A 35 -24.98 18.75 -12.55
N LEU A 36 -24.04 19.50 -13.12
CA LEU A 36 -22.61 19.27 -12.96
C LEU A 36 -22.18 19.41 -11.50
N PHE A 37 -22.61 20.49 -10.83
CA PHE A 37 -22.30 20.69 -9.42
C PHE A 37 -22.96 19.62 -8.54
N ALA A 38 -24.19 19.20 -8.84
CA ALA A 38 -24.83 18.10 -8.12
C ALA A 38 -24.06 16.77 -8.27
N LYS A 39 -23.55 16.47 -9.47
CA LYS A 39 -22.71 15.30 -9.75
C LYS A 39 -21.43 15.32 -8.91
N CYS A 40 -20.66 16.41 -8.94
CA CYS A 40 -19.41 16.49 -8.19
C CYS A 40 -19.64 16.55 -6.68
N TYR A 41 -20.71 17.21 -6.24
CA TYR A 41 -21.09 17.26 -4.83
C TYR A 41 -21.34 15.85 -4.30
N MET A 42 -22.12 15.04 -5.00
CA MET A 42 -22.36 13.65 -4.63
C MET A 42 -21.08 12.79 -4.70
N GLN A 43 -20.23 13.00 -5.70
CA GLN A 43 -18.96 12.27 -5.82
C GLN A 43 -17.96 12.62 -4.72
N PHE A 44 -17.88 13.88 -4.31
CA PHE A 44 -16.93 14.34 -3.29
C PHE A 44 -17.46 14.21 -1.88
N THR A 45 -18.76 14.28 -1.63
CA THR A 45 -19.30 14.18 -0.26
C THR A 45 -19.98 12.84 0.02
N GLY A 46 -20.40 12.10 -1.02
CA GLY A 46 -21.30 10.96 -0.85
C GLY A 46 -22.74 11.34 -0.46
N LEU A 47 -23.07 12.64 -0.46
CA LEU A 47 -24.35 13.18 -0.02
C LEU A 47 -25.12 13.83 -1.20
N PRO A 48 -26.46 13.90 -1.14
CA PRO A 48 -27.23 14.67 -2.10
C PRO A 48 -27.00 16.18 -1.93
N LEU A 49 -26.93 16.93 -3.04
CA LEU A 49 -26.78 18.38 -3.02
C LEU A 49 -28.00 19.06 -2.35
N PRO A 50 -27.82 19.83 -1.25
CA PRO A 50 -28.93 20.52 -0.60
C PRO A 50 -29.66 21.49 -1.54
N LEU A 51 -31.00 21.55 -1.42
CA LEU A 51 -31.83 22.39 -2.29
C LEU A 51 -31.46 23.88 -2.22
N GLN A 52 -31.10 24.35 -1.02
CA GLN A 52 -30.73 25.74 -0.73
C GLN A 52 -29.22 25.93 -0.57
N HIS A 53 -28.40 25.06 -1.18
CA HIS A 53 -26.95 25.21 -1.10
C HIS A 53 -26.50 26.55 -1.74
N PRO A 54 -25.69 27.39 -1.06
CA PRO A 54 -25.35 28.73 -1.55
C PRO A 54 -24.75 28.75 -2.96
N TRP A 55 -23.81 27.85 -3.26
CA TRP A 55 -23.22 27.75 -4.61
C TRP A 55 -24.22 27.32 -5.68
N LYS A 56 -25.22 26.49 -5.36
CA LYS A 56 -26.27 26.12 -6.31
C LYS A 56 -27.09 27.34 -6.73
N LEU A 57 -27.45 28.18 -5.75
CA LEU A 57 -28.18 29.43 -6.00
C LEU A 57 -27.34 30.40 -6.85
N GLN A 58 -26.03 30.51 -6.59
CA GLN A 58 -25.12 31.33 -7.39
C GLN A 58 -24.96 30.82 -8.84
N ILE A 59 -24.94 29.49 -9.04
CA ILE A 59 -24.92 28.88 -10.37
C ILE A 59 -26.21 29.16 -11.13
N MET A 60 -27.37 29.02 -10.48
CA MET A 60 -28.66 29.36 -11.08
C MET A 60 -28.76 30.84 -11.46
N ALA A 61 -28.12 31.72 -10.68
CA ALA A 61 -28.01 33.15 -10.98
C ALA A 61 -26.95 33.49 -12.05
N GLY A 62 -26.18 32.51 -12.54
CA GLY A 62 -25.11 32.72 -13.52
C GLY A 62 -23.86 33.42 -12.97
N THR A 63 -23.74 33.55 -11.64
CA THR A 63 -22.62 34.22 -10.97
C THR A 63 -21.46 33.28 -10.63
N LEU A 64 -21.72 31.97 -10.61
CA LEU A 64 -20.72 30.94 -10.36
C LEU A 64 -20.87 29.82 -11.41
N ARG A 65 -19.74 29.33 -11.92
CA ARG A 65 -19.73 28.18 -12.83
C ARG A 65 -19.80 26.86 -12.06
N GLY A 66 -20.47 25.85 -12.62
CA GLY A 66 -20.57 24.53 -12.01
C GLY A 66 -19.20 23.89 -11.75
N GLU A 67 -18.28 23.97 -12.70
CA GLU A 67 -16.91 23.46 -12.58
C GLU A 67 -16.15 24.16 -11.46
N GLN A 68 -16.32 25.49 -11.34
CA GLN A 68 -15.65 26.26 -10.30
C GLN A 68 -16.20 25.89 -8.92
N ALA A 69 -17.52 25.73 -8.77
CA ALA A 69 -18.12 25.26 -7.53
C ALA A 69 -17.63 23.86 -7.12
N CYS A 70 -17.33 22.97 -8.08
CA CYS A 70 -16.73 21.68 -7.78
C CYS A 70 -15.30 21.79 -7.26
N VAL A 71 -14.51 22.71 -7.81
CA VAL A 71 -13.15 23.00 -7.32
C VAL A 71 -13.21 23.63 -5.94
N ASP A 72 -14.09 24.61 -5.73
CA ASP A 72 -14.29 25.25 -4.44
C ASP A 72 -14.74 24.23 -3.37
N LEU A 73 -15.57 23.25 -3.75
CA LEU A 73 -15.98 22.15 -2.88
C LEU A 73 -14.80 21.25 -2.50
N LEU A 74 -13.93 20.92 -3.46
CA LEU A 74 -12.73 20.14 -3.18
C LEU A 74 -11.80 20.90 -2.22
N ASP A 75 -11.64 22.20 -2.42
CA ASP A 75 -10.78 23.08 -1.63
C ASP A 75 -11.24 23.23 -0.17
N LYS A 76 -12.51 22.94 0.15
CA LYS A 76 -13.00 22.89 1.53
C LYS A 76 -12.23 21.89 2.41
N ALA A 77 -11.72 20.80 1.82
CA ALA A 77 -10.94 19.80 2.54
C ALA A 77 -9.45 20.12 2.63
N GLU A 78 -9.02 21.36 2.34
CA GLU A 78 -7.64 21.79 2.55
C GLU A 78 -7.23 21.65 4.02
N LEU A 79 -6.04 21.08 4.24
CA LEU A 79 -5.50 20.88 5.58
C LEU A 79 -4.79 22.15 6.04
N ASN A 80 -5.13 22.64 7.22
CA ASN A 80 -4.41 23.73 7.86
C ASN A 80 -3.02 23.29 8.35
N SER A 81 -2.26 24.20 8.98
CA SER A 81 -0.92 23.92 9.51
C SER A 81 -0.85 22.80 10.55
N GLN A 82 -1.98 22.45 11.17
CA GLN A 82 -2.11 21.38 12.16
C GLN A 82 -2.52 20.04 11.53
N GLY A 83 -2.71 20.02 10.20
CA GLY A 83 -3.18 18.86 9.46
C GLY A 83 -4.69 18.68 9.50
N MET A 84 -5.47 19.64 9.99
CA MET A 84 -6.93 19.50 10.17
C MET A 84 -7.70 20.22 9.05
N VAL A 85 -8.85 19.67 8.66
CA VAL A 85 -9.83 20.40 7.84
C VAL A 85 -10.66 21.37 8.69
N SER A 86 -11.43 22.25 8.04
CA SER A 86 -12.49 23.01 8.69
C SER A 86 -13.48 22.08 9.41
N SER A 87 -14.06 22.55 10.52
CA SER A 87 -14.96 21.75 11.37
C SER A 87 -16.33 21.50 10.76
N ASP A 88 -16.66 22.12 9.63
CA ASP A 88 -17.94 21.92 8.95
C ASP A 88 -18.05 20.51 8.34
N SER A 89 -19.27 20.00 8.30
CA SER A 89 -19.55 18.63 7.85
C SER A 89 -19.23 18.39 6.39
N GLU A 90 -19.29 19.42 5.53
CA GLU A 90 -18.97 19.27 4.10
C GLU A 90 -17.47 19.07 3.90
N SER A 91 -16.62 19.85 4.57
CA SER A 91 -15.15 19.68 4.55
C SER A 91 -14.73 18.28 4.98
N LYS A 92 -15.30 17.78 6.09
CA LYS A 92 -15.06 16.40 6.58
C LYS A 92 -15.54 15.35 5.58
N ALA A 93 -16.73 15.53 5.01
CA ALA A 93 -17.27 14.60 4.00
C ALA A 93 -16.36 14.50 2.76
N VAL A 94 -15.86 15.65 2.27
CA VAL A 94 -14.90 15.69 1.16
C VAL A 94 -13.61 14.96 1.50
N LEU A 95 -13.01 15.25 2.66
CA LEU A 95 -11.80 14.57 3.11
C LEU A 95 -11.99 13.05 3.19
N ASN A 96 -13.05 12.59 3.87
CA ASN A 96 -13.31 11.16 4.07
C ASN A 96 -13.56 10.45 2.74
N ARG A 97 -14.36 11.03 1.84
CA ARG A 97 -14.68 10.39 0.57
C ARG A 97 -13.46 10.23 -0.33
N ILE A 98 -12.61 11.25 -0.39
CA ILE A 98 -11.37 11.19 -1.18
C ILE A 98 -10.35 10.26 -0.53
N TYR A 99 -10.25 10.25 0.79
CA TYR A 99 -9.46 9.26 1.51
C TYR A 99 -9.91 7.82 1.22
N GLU A 100 -11.22 7.54 1.23
CA GLU A 100 -11.75 6.22 0.89
C GLU A 100 -11.46 5.83 -0.57
N PHE A 101 -11.51 6.81 -1.49
CA PHE A 101 -11.05 6.61 -2.86
C PHE A 101 -9.56 6.23 -2.90
N HIS A 102 -8.67 6.93 -2.19
CA HIS A 102 -7.25 6.54 -2.14
C HIS A 102 -7.03 5.19 -1.45
N ARG A 103 -7.82 4.87 -0.42
CA ARG A 103 -7.79 3.57 0.25
C ARG A 103 -8.11 2.44 -0.73
N SER A 104 -9.03 2.67 -1.68
CA SER A 104 -9.38 1.68 -2.70
C SER A 104 -8.25 1.39 -3.71
N TRP A 105 -7.12 2.12 -3.66
CA TRP A 105 -5.97 1.85 -4.54
C TRP A 105 -5.15 0.65 -4.07
N PHE A 106 -5.30 0.25 -2.81
CA PHE A 106 -4.52 -0.79 -2.16
C PHE A 106 -5.36 -2.05 -1.93
N GLU A 107 -4.95 -3.18 -2.51
CA GLU A 107 -5.70 -4.45 -2.42
C GLU A 107 -5.76 -5.02 -0.99
N VAL A 108 -4.68 -4.84 -0.22
CA VAL A 108 -4.59 -5.30 1.17
C VAL A 108 -4.76 -4.11 2.10
N GLY A 109 -5.93 -4.02 2.73
CA GLY A 109 -6.33 -2.84 3.49
C GLY A 109 -6.33 -3.00 5.01
N VAL A 110 -6.13 -4.21 5.53
CA VAL A 110 -6.18 -4.50 6.97
C VAL A 110 -5.14 -5.54 7.38
N PHE A 111 -4.51 -5.38 8.55
CA PHE A 111 -3.50 -6.32 9.04
C PHE A 111 -4.05 -7.73 9.29
N ASN A 112 -5.37 -7.88 9.48
CA ASN A 112 -6.02 -9.18 9.56
C ASN A 112 -5.89 -10.01 8.26
N GLN A 113 -5.59 -9.36 7.13
CA GLN A 113 -5.34 -10.01 5.84
C GLN A 113 -3.86 -10.33 5.61
N MET A 114 -2.97 -10.06 6.57
CA MET A 114 -1.58 -10.51 6.50
C MET A 114 -1.56 -12.04 6.51
N GLN A 115 -1.53 -12.63 5.31
CA GLN A 115 -1.45 -14.07 5.10
C GLN A 115 -0.16 -14.61 5.72
N ASN A 116 -0.19 -15.86 6.20
CA ASN A 116 0.92 -16.62 6.79
C ASN A 116 1.30 -16.30 8.25
N PHE A 117 0.76 -15.25 8.87
CA PHE A 117 0.99 -14.98 10.30
C PHE A 117 0.01 -15.71 11.23
N ALA A 118 -0.98 -16.40 10.67
CA ALA A 118 -2.05 -17.11 11.37
C ALA A 118 -1.81 -18.63 11.44
N GLY A 119 -0.55 -19.08 11.39
CA GLY A 119 -0.20 -20.49 11.49
C GLY A 119 -0.67 -21.14 12.80
N GLY A 120 -1.77 -21.88 12.73
CA GLY A 120 -2.07 -23.02 13.61
C GLY A 120 -2.89 -22.72 14.86
N ASP A 121 -2.34 -22.00 15.84
CA ASP A 121 -2.95 -21.95 17.19
C ASP A 121 -2.73 -20.62 17.94
N VAL A 122 -1.96 -19.69 17.36
CA VAL A 122 -1.63 -18.40 17.98
C VAL A 122 -2.62 -17.34 17.52
N GLY A 123 -3.90 -17.57 17.84
CA GLY A 123 -5.02 -16.72 17.41
C GLY A 123 -4.83 -15.25 17.81
N HIS A 124 -5.08 -14.35 16.85
CA HIS A 124 -5.46 -12.93 17.01
C HIS A 124 -4.61 -11.94 17.85
N TYR A 125 -3.66 -12.37 18.69
CA TYR A 125 -3.05 -11.47 19.67
C TYR A 125 -2.00 -10.50 19.09
N GLY A 126 -1.12 -10.95 18.19
CA GLY A 126 -0.06 -10.10 17.61
C GLY A 126 -0.54 -9.10 16.57
N VAL A 127 -1.60 -9.45 15.82
CA VAL A 127 -2.20 -8.55 14.84
C VAL A 127 -2.87 -7.36 15.54
N ALA A 128 -3.48 -7.60 16.71
CA ALA A 128 -4.15 -6.56 17.45
C ALA A 128 -3.19 -5.44 17.90
N GLY A 129 -2.03 -5.80 18.47
CA GLY A 129 -1.01 -4.82 18.85
C GLY A 129 -0.52 -3.99 17.67
N THR A 130 -0.31 -4.64 16.52
CA THR A 130 0.07 -3.97 15.26
C THR A 130 -0.98 -2.94 14.82
N SER A 131 -2.24 -3.36 14.78
CA SER A 131 -3.36 -2.50 14.38
C SER A 131 -3.75 -1.43 15.39
N ASP A 132 -3.16 -1.44 16.59
CA ASP A 132 -3.38 -0.41 17.60
C ASP A 132 -2.34 0.73 17.49
N VAL A 133 -1.19 0.49 16.83
CA VAL A 133 -0.08 1.48 16.75
C VAL A 133 0.34 1.85 15.31
N LEU A 134 0.05 1.04 14.29
CA LEU A 134 0.30 1.34 12.88
C LEU A 134 -1.03 1.44 12.12
N ASP A 135 -1.25 2.52 11.36
CA ASP A 135 -2.45 2.65 10.53
C ASP A 135 -2.27 1.86 9.23
N SER A 136 -3.11 0.85 9.00
CA SER A 136 -3.07 0.04 7.77
C SER A 136 -3.40 0.86 6.52
N THR A 137 -3.95 2.06 6.70
CA THR A 137 -4.33 2.99 5.63
C THR A 137 -3.34 4.14 5.46
N GLU A 138 -2.22 4.13 6.17
CA GLU A 138 -1.15 5.12 6.02
C GLU A 138 -0.78 5.42 4.55
N PRO A 139 -0.79 4.45 3.61
CA PRO A 139 -0.53 4.77 2.21
C PRO A 139 -1.59 5.67 1.56
N ALA A 140 -2.86 5.46 1.89
CA ALA A 140 -3.95 6.31 1.47
C ALA A 140 -3.87 7.68 2.14
N LEU A 141 -3.44 7.75 3.40
CA LEU A 141 -3.22 9.01 4.10
C LEU A 141 -2.14 9.85 3.41
N ALA A 142 -1.05 9.25 2.93
CA ALA A 142 0.01 9.98 2.22
C ALA A 142 -0.47 10.64 0.93
N ILE A 143 -1.25 9.91 0.13
CA ILE A 143 -1.81 10.44 -1.13
C ILE A 143 -2.85 11.53 -0.83
N THR A 144 -3.70 11.31 0.18
CA THR A 144 -4.70 12.29 0.61
C THR A 144 -4.05 13.56 1.15
N TYR A 145 -2.99 13.42 1.96
CA TYR A 145 -2.20 14.54 2.46
C TYR A 145 -1.54 15.32 1.33
N ASN A 146 -0.98 14.65 0.31
CA ASN A 146 -0.41 15.32 -0.86
C ASN A 146 -1.45 16.15 -1.64
N LEU A 147 -2.71 15.70 -1.72
CA LEU A 147 -3.77 16.43 -2.40
C LEU A 147 -4.22 17.67 -1.62
N PHE A 148 -4.36 17.57 -0.30
CA PHE A 148 -4.99 18.60 0.51
C PHE A 148 -4.03 19.47 1.32
N SER A 149 -2.76 19.08 1.49
CA SER A 149 -1.76 19.87 2.20
C SER A 149 -0.90 20.68 1.25
N SER A 150 -0.73 21.97 1.55
CA SER A 150 0.25 22.83 0.90
C SER A 150 1.69 22.48 1.26
N SER A 151 1.92 21.70 2.33
CA SER A 151 3.27 21.34 2.80
C SER A 151 3.93 20.22 1.98
N LEU A 152 3.16 19.50 1.15
CA LEU A 152 3.67 18.42 0.31
C LEU A 152 3.14 18.59 -1.12
N PRO A 153 3.55 19.65 -1.84
CA PRO A 153 2.86 20.08 -3.07
C PRO A 153 3.13 19.19 -4.29
N HIS A 154 4.14 18.31 -4.25
CA HIS A 154 4.53 17.48 -5.39
C HIS A 154 4.20 16.01 -5.16
N TYR A 155 3.39 15.42 -6.05
CA TYR A 155 2.97 14.02 -6.00
C TYR A 155 4.13 13.02 -5.97
N SER A 156 5.27 13.36 -6.57
CA SER A 156 6.50 12.55 -6.48
C SER A 156 6.97 12.31 -5.03
N GLN A 157 6.61 13.20 -4.10
CA GLN A 157 6.97 13.07 -2.69
C GLN A 157 6.26 11.92 -1.98
N VAL A 158 5.15 11.42 -2.53
CA VAL A 158 4.50 10.19 -2.05
C VAL A 158 5.48 9.00 -2.06
N LEU A 159 6.46 8.97 -2.98
CA LEU A 159 7.52 7.96 -3.05
C LEU A 159 8.91 8.48 -2.59
N ARG A 160 9.00 9.67 -2.00
CA ARG A 160 10.29 10.25 -1.58
C ARG A 160 10.32 10.73 -0.13
N THR A 161 9.17 10.91 0.50
CA THR A 161 9.09 11.29 1.90
C THR A 161 9.79 10.27 2.80
N SER A 162 10.48 10.78 3.83
CA SER A 162 11.08 10.00 4.91
C SER A 162 10.17 9.89 6.14
N SER A 163 9.04 10.60 6.15
CA SER A 163 8.08 10.59 7.25
C SER A 163 6.84 9.81 6.86
N GLY A 164 6.33 9.03 7.81
CA GLY A 164 5.00 8.43 7.74
C GLY A 164 3.89 9.47 7.91
N PHE A 165 2.64 9.01 7.92
CA PHE A 165 1.47 9.87 8.11
C PHE A 165 0.51 9.30 9.15
N VAL A 166 -0.08 10.19 9.94
CA VAL A 166 -1.00 9.84 11.03
C VAL A 166 -2.36 10.48 10.73
N ALA A 167 -3.41 9.66 10.80
CA ALA A 167 -4.78 10.13 10.77
C ALA A 167 -5.14 10.86 12.07
N GLN A 168 -5.76 12.03 11.95
CA GLN A 168 -6.47 12.68 13.03
C GLN A 168 -7.95 12.35 12.88
N ARG A 169 -8.54 11.75 13.90
CA ARG A 169 -9.93 11.28 13.86
C ARG A 169 -10.72 11.80 15.03
N GLU A 170 -11.98 12.15 14.76
CA GLU A 170 -12.96 12.48 15.78
C GLU A 170 -13.77 11.22 16.13
N VAL A 171 -13.82 10.91 17.43
CA VAL A 171 -14.60 9.78 17.92
C VAL A 171 -16.08 10.12 17.79
N ASP A 172 -16.84 9.22 17.18
CA ASP A 172 -18.28 9.28 17.25
C ASP A 172 -18.70 9.27 18.74
N PRO A 173 -19.36 10.32 19.25
CA PRO A 173 -19.73 10.43 20.66
C PRO A 173 -20.66 9.30 21.12
N THR A 174 -21.31 8.59 20.19
CA THR A 174 -22.15 7.42 20.50
C THR A 174 -21.33 6.16 20.78
N ILE A 175 -20.07 6.11 20.34
CA ILE A 175 -19.17 5.00 20.63
C ILE A 175 -18.54 5.24 22.01
N ASN A 176 -18.78 4.31 22.94
CA ASN A 176 -18.21 4.41 24.28
C ASN A 176 -16.67 4.57 24.18
N PRO A 177 -16.10 5.67 24.73
CA PRO A 177 -14.70 6.03 24.55
C PRO A 177 -13.74 4.95 25.07
N SER A 178 -14.21 4.10 26.00
CA SER A 178 -13.48 2.93 26.50
C SER A 178 -13.11 1.92 25.40
N PHE A 179 -13.88 1.86 24.30
CA PHE A 179 -13.58 1.01 23.14
C PHE A 179 -12.67 1.68 22.10
N THR A 180 -12.62 3.01 22.09
CA THR A 180 -11.73 3.76 21.19
C THR A 180 -10.31 3.83 21.72
N GLY A 181 -10.17 3.90 23.06
CA GLY A 181 -8.87 3.90 23.71
C GLY A 181 -8.03 5.16 23.43
N ASN A 182 -8.58 6.19 22.79
CA ASN A 182 -7.84 7.31 22.22
C ASN A 182 -7.00 8.12 23.24
N ASN A 183 -7.26 7.99 24.54
CA ASN A 183 -6.61 8.79 25.58
C ASN A 183 -5.57 8.04 26.43
N GLN A 184 -5.35 6.73 26.20
CA GLN A 184 -4.37 5.96 26.96
C GLN A 184 -3.28 5.43 26.03
N PRO A 185 -1.98 5.64 26.35
CA PRO A 185 -0.92 5.04 25.57
C PRO A 185 -1.09 3.52 25.51
N TYR A 186 -0.80 2.95 24.35
CA TYR A 186 -0.69 1.51 24.20
C TYR A 186 0.66 1.06 24.73
N GLN A 187 0.74 -0.01 25.50
CA GLN A 187 2.04 -0.56 25.86
C GLN A 187 2.38 -1.74 24.94
N LEU A 188 3.48 -1.61 24.23
CA LEU A 188 4.10 -2.73 23.53
C LEU A 188 5.22 -3.29 24.41
N LEU A 189 5.27 -4.61 24.51
CA LEU A 189 6.36 -5.29 25.22
C LEU A 189 7.53 -5.47 24.27
N PHE A 190 8.71 -5.12 24.77
CA PHE A 190 10.01 -5.35 24.13
C PHE A 190 10.89 -6.15 25.07
N ARG A 191 11.75 -6.99 24.51
CA ARG A 191 12.68 -7.80 25.30
C ARG A 191 14.00 -7.07 25.47
N SER A 192 14.53 -6.99 26.68
CA SER A 192 15.89 -6.50 26.93
C SER A 192 16.93 -7.45 26.32
N ALA A 193 17.92 -6.92 25.60
CA ALA A 193 19.07 -7.68 25.10
C ALA A 193 19.81 -8.49 26.19
N THR A 194 19.83 -8.01 27.43
CA THR A 194 20.63 -8.63 28.52
C THR A 194 20.09 -9.99 28.97
N ASN A 195 18.82 -10.30 28.71
CA ASN A 195 18.11 -11.46 29.28
C ASN A 195 17.61 -12.46 28.21
N TRP A 196 18.33 -12.61 27.10
CA TRP A 196 17.94 -13.49 25.98
C TRP A 196 17.79 -14.98 26.38
N ASN A 197 18.49 -15.40 27.44
CA ASN A 197 18.49 -16.77 27.96
C ASN A 197 17.35 -17.09 28.92
N ALA A 198 16.66 -16.09 29.45
CA ALA A 198 15.59 -16.34 30.40
C ALA A 198 14.42 -16.99 29.65
N THR A 199 14.10 -18.24 29.97
CA THR A 199 12.82 -18.87 29.60
C THR A 199 11.63 -18.18 30.28
N THR A 200 11.91 -17.24 31.18
CA THR A 200 10.94 -16.42 31.89
C THR A 200 10.88 -15.01 31.29
N PHE A 201 9.66 -14.45 31.21
CA PHE A 201 9.35 -13.07 30.78
C PHE A 201 9.99 -11.95 31.63
N SER A 202 10.96 -12.29 32.49
CA SER A 202 11.58 -11.41 33.49
C SER A 202 12.48 -10.31 32.90
N GLY A 203 12.57 -10.19 31.57
CA GLY A 203 13.34 -9.18 30.87
C GLY A 203 12.55 -8.31 29.90
N SER A 204 11.22 -8.39 29.87
CA SER A 204 10.41 -7.54 28.99
C SER A 204 10.13 -6.19 29.65
N PHE A 205 10.22 -5.10 28.89
CA PHE A 205 9.88 -3.76 29.34
C PHE A 205 8.78 -3.17 28.45
N PRO A 206 7.77 -2.49 29.04
CA PRO A 206 6.74 -1.83 28.26
C PRO A 206 7.28 -0.50 27.71
N LEU A 207 7.01 -0.23 26.44
CA LEU A 207 7.15 1.10 25.85
C LEU A 207 5.76 1.64 25.49
N ALA A 208 5.51 2.90 25.81
CA ALA A 208 4.26 3.58 25.55
C ALA A 208 4.21 4.11 24.12
N PHE A 209 3.21 3.66 23.36
CA PHE A 209 2.91 4.09 22.00
C PHE A 209 1.62 4.90 21.97
N PRO A 210 1.56 5.92 21.12
CA PRO A 210 0.31 6.56 20.77
C PRO A 210 -0.56 5.56 20.03
N ARG A 211 -1.81 5.44 20.46
CA ARG A 211 -2.80 4.63 19.74
C ARG A 211 -3.23 5.34 18.47
N ILE A 212 -3.52 4.55 17.45
CA ILE A 212 -4.22 5.05 16.27
C ILE A 212 -5.60 5.52 16.72
N GLN A 213 -5.95 6.74 16.34
CA GLN A 213 -7.26 7.28 16.61
C GLN A 213 -8.30 6.53 15.77
N LYS A 214 -9.42 6.15 16.40
CA LYS A 214 -10.59 5.56 15.73
C LYS A 214 -11.67 6.62 15.58
N GLY A 215 -12.39 6.61 14.45
CA GLY A 215 -13.50 7.54 14.19
C GLY A 215 -13.51 8.10 12.77
N GLU A 216 -14.23 9.20 12.58
CA GLU A 216 -14.28 9.95 11.33
C GLU A 216 -12.96 10.67 11.09
N LEU A 217 -12.42 10.66 9.87
CA LEU A 217 -11.19 11.38 9.55
C LEU A 217 -11.46 12.89 9.55
N THR A 218 -10.74 13.64 10.38
CA THR A 218 -10.85 15.10 10.49
C THR A 218 -9.54 15.83 10.17
N GLY A 219 -8.48 15.07 9.95
CA GLY A 219 -7.19 15.59 9.54
C GLY A 219 -6.17 14.50 9.26
N ILE A 220 -5.05 14.91 8.70
CA ILE A 220 -3.89 14.07 8.44
C ILE A 220 -2.66 14.94 8.70
N LYS A 221 -1.68 14.40 9.42
CA LYS A 221 -0.41 15.09 9.65
C LYS A 221 0.79 14.17 9.40
N PRO A 222 1.97 14.72 9.08
CA PRO A 222 3.21 13.96 9.08
C PRO A 222 3.45 13.35 10.46
N GLN A 223 3.96 12.13 10.47
CA GLN A 223 4.41 11.47 11.68
C GLN A 223 5.65 12.20 12.22
N THR A 224 5.55 12.70 13.45
CA THR A 224 6.59 13.48 14.14
C THR A 224 7.08 12.79 15.41
N GLN A 225 6.48 11.65 15.77
CA GLN A 225 6.85 10.88 16.94
C GLN A 225 8.17 10.18 16.70
N ASN A 226 8.99 10.18 17.74
CA ASN A 226 10.25 9.46 17.78
C ASN A 226 10.22 8.51 18.98
N ILE A 227 10.04 7.23 18.71
CA ILE A 227 10.08 6.18 19.73
C ILE A 227 11.20 5.23 19.35
N MET A 228 12.35 5.45 19.97
CA MET A 228 13.48 4.54 19.88
C MET A 228 13.15 3.25 20.60
N VAL A 229 13.03 2.18 19.83
CA VAL A 229 12.84 0.83 20.33
C VAL A 229 14.20 0.16 20.47
N PRO A 230 14.61 -0.24 21.68
CA PRO A 230 15.75 -1.10 21.88
C PRO A 230 15.33 -2.55 21.61
N ASP A 231 16.04 -3.19 20.70
CA ASP A 231 15.93 -4.58 20.31
C ASP A 231 14.52 -5.02 19.86
N TYR A 232 14.47 -5.95 18.91
CA TYR A 232 13.22 -6.59 18.52
C TYR A 232 13.52 -8.05 18.20
N TRP A 233 12.49 -8.86 18.33
CA TRP A 233 12.64 -10.30 18.25
C TRP A 233 12.48 -10.80 16.82
N ILE A 234 13.52 -11.48 16.35
CA ILE A 234 13.52 -12.22 15.09
C ILE A 234 13.63 -13.71 15.48
N ASP A 235 12.51 -14.41 15.70
CA ASP A 235 12.50 -15.88 15.71
C ASP A 235 11.95 -16.38 14.38
N PRO A 236 12.61 -17.32 13.70
CA PRO A 236 11.90 -18.18 12.79
C PRO A 236 10.83 -19.00 13.56
N PRO A 237 9.59 -19.10 13.06
CA PRO A 237 8.52 -19.81 13.76
C PRO A 237 8.86 -21.28 14.06
N LEU A 238 8.44 -21.76 15.24
CA LEU A 238 8.65 -23.12 15.76
C LEU A 238 8.12 -24.24 14.85
N SER A 239 7.13 -23.96 13.99
CA SER A 239 6.54 -24.94 13.07
C SER A 239 7.51 -25.38 11.95
N GLN A 240 8.59 -24.63 11.69
CA GLN A 240 9.67 -25.06 10.81
C GLN A 240 10.73 -25.93 11.54
N ALA A 241 10.53 -26.26 12.82
CA ALA A 241 11.42 -27.13 13.58
C ALA A 241 11.39 -28.62 13.14
N SER A 242 10.70 -28.99 12.06
CA SER A 242 10.92 -30.28 11.41
C SER A 242 12.16 -30.27 10.51
N ASP A 243 12.63 -29.09 10.07
CA ASP A 243 13.91 -28.95 9.37
C ASP A 243 15.05 -28.99 10.40
N THR A 244 15.81 -30.09 10.38
CA THR A 244 16.97 -30.32 11.24
C THR A 244 18.05 -29.25 11.07
N ASN A 245 18.15 -28.61 9.89
CA ASN A 245 19.07 -27.51 9.64
C ASN A 245 18.63 -26.21 10.33
N LEU A 246 17.32 -25.98 10.46
CA LEU A 246 16.80 -24.85 11.23
C LEU A 246 16.96 -25.07 12.73
N ARG A 247 16.85 -26.32 13.24
CA ARG A 247 17.23 -26.62 14.63
C ARG A 247 18.71 -26.37 14.90
N ALA A 248 19.60 -26.79 14.00
CA ALA A 248 21.03 -26.54 14.12
C ALA A 248 21.36 -25.04 14.04
N ARG A 249 20.71 -24.30 13.13
CA ARG A 249 20.80 -22.83 13.07
C ARG A 249 20.23 -22.17 14.31
N ARG A 250 19.15 -22.69 14.88
CA ARG A 250 18.61 -22.18 16.14
C ARG A 250 19.56 -22.46 17.29
N ALA A 251 20.22 -23.62 17.32
CA ALA A 251 21.25 -23.92 18.30
C ALA A 251 22.49 -23.01 18.15
N SER A 252 22.83 -22.58 16.92
CA SER A 252 23.91 -21.60 16.68
C SER A 252 23.48 -20.14 16.84
N LEU A 253 22.19 -19.81 16.71
CA LEU A 253 21.63 -18.48 16.98
C LEU A 253 21.25 -18.30 18.45
N ASN A 254 21.02 -19.39 19.17
CA ASN A 254 20.76 -19.42 20.62
C ASN A 254 22.05 -19.49 21.45
N THR A 255 23.21 -19.13 20.89
CA THR A 255 24.35 -18.81 21.75
C THR A 255 23.95 -17.63 22.65
N PRO A 256 24.10 -17.78 23.97
CA PRO A 256 23.78 -16.75 24.96
C PRO A 256 24.21 -15.32 24.60
N GLY A 257 23.25 -14.38 24.57
CA GLY A 257 23.53 -12.95 24.66
C GLY A 257 23.89 -12.21 23.36
N THR A 258 23.75 -12.82 22.19
CA THR A 258 23.89 -12.10 20.92
C THR A 258 22.51 -11.82 20.31
N PRO A 259 22.15 -10.55 20.01
CA PRO A 259 21.05 -10.23 19.10
C PRO A 259 21.14 -11.14 17.87
N SER A 260 20.01 -11.60 17.31
CA SER A 260 20.01 -12.45 16.10
C SER A 260 21.08 -11.95 15.14
N GLU A 261 22.12 -12.76 14.89
CA GLU A 261 23.42 -12.23 14.48
C GLU A 261 23.32 -11.15 13.39
N GLY A 262 23.63 -9.91 13.75
CA GLY A 262 23.56 -8.77 12.86
C GLY A 262 22.21 -8.06 12.72
N SER A 263 21.21 -8.28 13.57
CA SER A 263 20.07 -7.35 13.70
C SER A 263 20.53 -6.00 14.26
N ILE A 264 19.89 -4.90 13.85
CA ILE A 264 20.15 -3.59 14.44
C ILE A 264 19.51 -3.55 15.83
N SER A 265 20.28 -3.15 16.85
CA SER A 265 19.86 -3.15 18.26
C SER A 265 18.95 -1.99 18.65
N SER A 266 18.80 -0.96 17.80
CA SER A 266 17.84 0.11 18.04
C SER A 266 17.37 0.78 16.76
N PHE A 267 16.08 1.08 16.68
CA PHE A 267 15.50 1.86 15.57
C PHE A 267 14.36 2.74 16.08
N ASN A 268 14.08 3.85 15.39
CA ASN A 268 12.86 4.60 15.64
C ASN A 268 11.68 3.85 14.98
N PHE A 269 10.70 3.46 15.78
CA PHE A 269 9.54 2.70 15.34
C PHE A 269 8.74 3.39 14.22
N PHE A 270 8.74 4.73 14.21
CA PHE A 270 7.93 5.53 13.29
C PHE A 270 8.73 6.09 12.11
N ASP A 271 10.03 5.82 12.03
CA ASP A 271 10.82 6.23 10.87
C ASP A 271 10.41 5.41 9.63
N SER A 272 10.26 6.09 8.49
CA SER A 272 10.16 5.40 7.21
C SER A 272 11.49 4.72 6.89
N MET A 273 11.40 3.57 6.23
CA MET A 273 12.58 2.86 5.71
C MET A 273 13.14 3.49 4.42
N GLY A 274 12.55 4.61 3.99
CA GLY A 274 12.89 5.36 2.80
C GLY A 274 11.95 5.07 1.63
N GLY A 275 11.97 5.93 0.61
CA GLY A 275 11.17 5.72 -0.61
C GLY A 275 9.67 5.95 -0.41
N GLY A 276 9.28 6.77 0.57
CA GLY A 276 7.88 7.09 0.87
C GLY A 276 7.05 5.83 1.10
N LEU A 277 5.96 5.68 0.35
CA LEU A 277 5.07 4.51 0.43
C LEU A 277 5.80 3.16 0.40
N LEU A 278 6.90 3.05 -0.36
CA LEU A 278 7.64 1.80 -0.48
C LEU A 278 8.18 1.32 0.88
N GLY A 279 8.67 2.24 1.70
CA GLY A 279 9.32 1.95 2.97
C GLY A 279 8.46 2.24 4.20
N PHE A 280 7.18 2.54 4.03
CA PHE A 280 6.26 2.61 5.16
C PHE A 280 6.11 1.24 5.79
N GLN A 281 6.27 1.19 7.12
CA GLN A 281 6.22 -0.06 7.87
C GLN A 281 4.87 -0.77 7.67
N SER A 282 3.76 -0.04 7.68
CA SER A 282 2.42 -0.54 7.39
C SER A 282 2.35 -1.21 6.00
N THR A 283 2.85 -0.52 4.96
CA THR A 283 2.88 -1.02 3.57
C THR A 283 3.70 -2.29 3.44
N MET A 284 4.90 -2.30 4.03
CA MET A 284 5.79 -3.45 3.96
C MET A 284 5.17 -4.64 4.69
N LEU A 285 4.64 -4.46 5.91
CA LEU A 285 3.97 -5.53 6.68
C LEU A 285 2.79 -6.14 5.92
N LEU A 286 1.89 -5.31 5.39
CA LEU A 286 0.69 -5.77 4.66
C LEU A 286 1.04 -6.56 3.40
N ASN A 287 2.18 -6.27 2.79
CA ASN A 287 2.52 -6.79 1.46
C ASN A 287 3.79 -7.67 1.44
N TRP A 288 4.45 -7.92 2.57
CA TRP A 288 5.76 -8.61 2.61
C TRP A 288 5.75 -9.97 1.91
N GLY A 289 4.67 -10.73 2.12
CA GLY A 289 4.41 -12.00 1.44
C GLY A 289 5.23 -13.18 1.95
N HIS A 290 5.87 -13.04 3.11
CA HIS A 290 6.63 -14.11 3.78
C HIS A 290 6.24 -14.22 5.25
N GLU A 291 6.56 -15.37 5.82
CA GLU A 291 6.50 -15.60 7.27
C GLU A 291 7.47 -14.65 8.01
N ASP A 292 7.26 -14.52 9.33
CA ASP A 292 8.15 -13.77 10.19
C ASP A 292 9.57 -14.38 10.23
N ALA A 293 10.56 -13.49 10.42
CA ALA A 293 11.97 -13.79 10.46
C ALA A 293 12.55 -14.50 9.22
N LEU A 294 11.84 -14.49 8.08
CA LEU A 294 12.39 -15.03 6.86
C LEU A 294 13.62 -14.21 6.42
N LEU A 295 14.75 -14.90 6.27
CA LEU A 295 16.00 -14.34 5.76
C LEU A 295 16.00 -14.37 4.24
N ALA A 296 16.17 -13.20 3.62
CA ALA A 296 16.40 -13.14 2.19
C ALA A 296 17.69 -13.88 1.80
N ASN A 297 17.63 -14.64 0.71
CA ASN A 297 18.77 -15.42 0.20
C ASN A 297 19.14 -15.09 -1.26
N GLY A 298 18.50 -14.08 -1.86
CA GLY A 298 18.80 -13.60 -3.21
C GLY A 298 18.23 -14.44 -4.35
N SER A 299 17.71 -15.64 -4.06
CA SER A 299 17.05 -16.51 -5.03
C SER A 299 15.58 -16.75 -4.62
N LEU A 300 15.26 -17.79 -3.86
CA LEU A 300 13.89 -18.18 -3.52
C LEU A 300 13.20 -17.24 -2.53
N LYS A 301 13.96 -16.64 -1.61
CA LYS A 301 13.44 -15.83 -0.48
C LYS A 301 13.64 -14.34 -0.75
N LEU A 302 12.67 -13.70 -1.41
CA LEU A 302 12.62 -12.25 -1.67
C LEU A 302 11.18 -11.74 -1.55
N PRO A 303 10.93 -10.53 -1.00
CA PRO A 303 9.58 -9.97 -0.76
C PRO A 303 8.87 -9.53 -2.06
N ARG A 304 8.62 -10.48 -2.96
CA ARG A 304 8.07 -10.24 -4.30
C ARG A 304 6.64 -9.70 -4.28
N ARG A 305 5.81 -10.13 -3.32
CA ARG A 305 4.43 -9.65 -3.18
C ARG A 305 4.41 -8.14 -2.93
N TRP A 306 5.33 -7.64 -2.11
CA TRP A 306 5.43 -6.23 -1.80
C TRP A 306 5.71 -5.42 -3.06
N ILE A 307 6.69 -5.85 -3.86
CA ILE A 307 6.98 -5.20 -5.15
C ILE A 307 5.82 -5.33 -6.13
N LYS A 308 5.22 -6.53 -6.28
CA LYS A 308 4.07 -6.74 -7.18
C LYS A 308 2.95 -5.75 -6.86
N ASN A 309 2.61 -5.60 -5.59
CA ASN A 309 1.53 -4.72 -5.15
C ASN A 309 1.89 -3.26 -5.37
N MET A 310 3.15 -2.85 -5.16
CA MET A 310 3.60 -1.49 -5.48
C MET A 310 3.56 -1.18 -6.97
N LEU A 311 3.92 -2.13 -7.84
CA LEU A 311 3.82 -1.95 -9.29
C LEU A 311 2.35 -1.83 -9.75
N ASN A 312 1.46 -2.65 -9.19
CA ASN A 312 0.03 -2.55 -9.50
C ASN A 312 -0.57 -1.23 -9.00
N THR A 313 -0.35 -0.89 -7.72
CA THR A 313 -0.98 0.27 -7.12
C THR A 313 -0.43 1.59 -7.66
N MET A 314 0.90 1.73 -7.72
CA MET A 314 1.54 3.02 -8.02
C MET A 314 1.88 3.21 -9.51
N LEU A 315 2.00 2.13 -10.28
CA LEU A 315 2.28 2.21 -11.72
C LEU A 315 1.17 1.63 -12.60
N CYS A 316 0.10 1.07 -12.02
CA CYS A 316 -1.00 0.43 -12.77
C CYS A 316 -0.46 -0.69 -13.70
N LYS A 317 0.56 -1.42 -13.23
CA LYS A 317 1.21 -2.47 -14.00
C LYS A 317 0.84 -3.85 -13.49
N GLU A 318 0.35 -4.67 -14.42
CA GLU A 318 0.23 -6.11 -14.23
C GLU A 318 1.47 -6.81 -14.81
N LEU A 319 1.91 -7.88 -14.15
CA LEU A 319 3.02 -8.69 -14.62
C LEU A 319 2.54 -9.65 -15.73
N PRO A 320 3.38 -9.95 -16.73
CA PRO A 320 4.80 -9.59 -16.85
C PRO A 320 5.02 -8.20 -17.48
N VAL A 321 5.95 -7.41 -16.90
CA VAL A 321 6.29 -6.04 -17.37
C VAL A 321 7.59 -5.97 -18.18
N LEU A 322 8.17 -7.12 -18.51
CA LEU A 322 9.34 -7.27 -19.37
C LEU A 322 9.00 -8.17 -20.56
N ARG A 323 9.69 -7.94 -21.67
CA ARG A 323 9.60 -8.80 -22.87
C ARG A 323 10.61 -9.92 -22.75
N GLU A 324 10.43 -10.98 -23.51
CA GLU A 324 11.35 -12.12 -23.54
C GLU A 324 12.80 -11.70 -23.85
N ALA A 325 12.98 -10.80 -24.82
CA ALA A 325 14.29 -10.26 -25.20
C ALA A 325 15.01 -9.52 -24.05
N ASP A 326 14.26 -9.00 -23.07
CA ASP A 326 14.84 -8.28 -21.93
C ASP A 326 15.41 -9.23 -20.87
N VAL A 327 15.06 -10.52 -20.92
CA VAL A 327 15.34 -11.47 -19.83
C VAL A 327 16.10 -12.72 -20.24
N VAL A 328 16.28 -12.96 -21.54
CA VAL A 328 17.00 -14.14 -22.06
C VAL A 328 18.41 -14.28 -21.49
N ALA A 329 19.10 -13.17 -21.23
CA ALA A 329 20.44 -13.16 -20.64
C ALA A 329 20.47 -13.58 -19.15
N PHE A 330 19.30 -13.69 -18.49
CA PHE A 330 19.19 -14.11 -17.09
C PHE A 330 18.76 -15.57 -16.93
N VAL A 331 18.59 -16.30 -18.03
CA VAL A 331 18.28 -17.74 -18.01
C VAL A 331 19.52 -18.50 -17.54
N ASP A 332 19.35 -19.29 -16.50
CA ASP A 332 20.37 -20.24 -16.03
C ASP A 332 19.96 -21.65 -16.45
N SER A 333 20.57 -22.14 -17.53
CA SER A 333 20.31 -23.45 -18.10
C SER A 333 21.13 -24.58 -17.46
N SER A 334 21.90 -24.30 -16.39
CA SER A 334 22.72 -25.32 -15.73
C SER A 334 21.90 -26.40 -15.04
N GLY A 335 20.64 -26.11 -14.67
CA GLY A 335 19.71 -27.08 -14.06
C GLY A 335 20.21 -27.67 -12.75
N GLY A 336 21.15 -27.00 -12.06
CA GLY A 336 21.70 -27.46 -10.80
C GLY A 336 20.63 -27.52 -9.69
N PRO A 337 20.77 -28.40 -8.69
CA PRO A 337 19.79 -28.56 -7.61
C PRO A 337 19.56 -27.28 -6.78
N ASP A 338 20.53 -26.35 -6.80
CA ASP A 338 20.47 -25.07 -6.09
C ASP A 338 19.94 -23.92 -6.97
N VAL A 339 19.74 -24.14 -8.26
CA VAL A 339 19.19 -23.13 -9.18
C VAL A 339 17.71 -22.96 -8.86
N ALA A 340 17.28 -21.72 -8.62
CA ALA A 340 15.86 -21.47 -8.40
C ALA A 340 15.05 -21.83 -9.66
N PRO A 341 13.98 -22.64 -9.57
CA PRO A 341 13.29 -23.17 -10.76
C PRO A 341 12.79 -22.10 -11.75
N PHE A 342 12.44 -20.91 -11.26
CA PHE A 342 12.00 -19.79 -12.11
C PHE A 342 13.12 -19.20 -12.99
N ARG A 343 14.38 -19.63 -12.81
CA ARG A 343 15.55 -19.18 -13.59
C ARG A 343 15.77 -19.95 -14.87
N GLU A 344 15.12 -21.09 -15.04
CA GLU A 344 15.38 -22.00 -16.17
C GLU A 344 14.68 -21.56 -17.47
N GLY A 345 13.77 -20.57 -17.41
CA GLY A 345 12.97 -20.17 -18.57
C GLY A 345 12.64 -18.68 -18.62
N THR A 346 12.53 -18.15 -19.85
CA THR A 346 12.21 -16.74 -20.11
C THR A 346 10.83 -16.36 -19.60
N SER A 347 9.84 -17.26 -19.71
CA SER A 347 8.45 -17.02 -19.29
C SER A 347 8.33 -16.61 -17.81
N CYS A 348 9.07 -17.28 -16.92
CA CYS A 348 9.12 -16.93 -15.50
C CYS A 348 9.92 -15.63 -15.28
N LEU A 349 11.04 -15.46 -15.98
CA LEU A 349 11.92 -14.30 -15.84
C LEU A 349 11.28 -12.99 -16.30
N GLN A 350 10.28 -13.01 -17.20
CA GLN A 350 9.53 -11.81 -17.57
C GLN A 350 8.80 -11.16 -16.37
N CYS A 351 8.44 -11.96 -15.36
CA CYS A 351 7.90 -11.48 -14.09
C CYS A 351 9.02 -11.24 -13.07
N HIS A 352 9.88 -12.25 -12.88
CA HIS A 352 10.90 -12.25 -11.84
C HIS A 352 12.01 -11.21 -12.07
N GLY A 353 12.32 -10.88 -13.31
CA GLY A 353 13.32 -9.87 -13.67
C GLY A 353 13.05 -8.50 -13.05
N THR A 354 11.78 -8.10 -12.97
CA THR A 354 11.41 -6.87 -12.27
C THR A 354 11.30 -7.11 -10.77
N LEU A 355 10.57 -8.15 -10.37
CA LEU A 355 10.23 -8.39 -8.98
C LEU A 355 11.47 -8.60 -8.10
N ASP A 356 12.37 -9.47 -8.52
CA ASP A 356 13.54 -9.83 -7.72
C ASP A 356 14.49 -8.64 -7.60
N GLN A 357 14.80 -7.99 -8.73
CA GLN A 357 15.78 -6.91 -8.77
C GLN A 357 15.34 -5.69 -7.95
N LEU A 358 14.04 -5.39 -7.91
CA LEU A 358 13.54 -4.31 -7.07
C LEU A 358 13.37 -4.78 -5.61
N ALA A 359 12.92 -6.02 -5.36
CA ALA A 359 12.76 -6.56 -4.00
C ALA A 359 14.08 -6.62 -3.22
N MET A 360 15.20 -6.71 -3.93
CA MET A 360 16.55 -6.66 -3.36
C MET A 360 16.88 -5.38 -2.59
N VAL A 361 16.20 -4.26 -2.86
CA VAL A 361 16.40 -3.02 -2.07
C VAL A 361 15.83 -3.14 -0.66
N GLY A 362 14.99 -4.15 -0.43
CA GLY A 362 14.45 -4.50 0.88
C GLY A 362 15.09 -5.74 1.51
N ARG A 363 16.18 -6.29 0.95
CA ARG A 363 16.75 -7.59 1.36
C ARG A 363 17.13 -7.66 2.84
N ASN A 364 17.47 -6.52 3.44
CA ASN A 364 17.90 -6.42 4.82
C ASN A 364 16.74 -6.14 5.79
N PHE A 365 15.50 -6.17 5.33
CA PHE A 365 14.34 -6.13 6.20
C PHE A 365 13.74 -7.52 6.39
N THR A 366 13.00 -7.69 7.47
CA THR A 366 12.20 -8.88 7.73
C THR A 366 11.02 -8.52 8.62
N VAL A 367 9.97 -9.34 8.64
CA VAL A 367 8.92 -9.17 9.63
C VAL A 367 9.42 -9.71 10.96
N ALA A 368 9.40 -8.87 11.97
CA ALA A 368 9.82 -9.19 13.32
C ALA A 368 8.67 -8.99 14.31
N ARG A 369 8.89 -9.37 15.56
CA ARG A 369 7.95 -9.18 16.67
C ARG A 369 8.58 -8.31 17.74
N THR A 370 7.79 -7.52 18.44
CA THR A 370 8.28 -6.79 19.61
C THR A 370 8.64 -7.74 20.76
N GLU A 371 7.92 -8.87 20.89
CA GLU A 371 8.19 -9.91 21.89
C GLU A 371 7.84 -11.32 21.36
N PRO A 372 8.64 -12.37 21.69
CA PRO A 372 8.40 -13.76 21.26
C PRO A 372 7.22 -14.50 21.90
N GLY A 373 6.50 -13.89 22.84
CA GLY A 373 5.48 -14.58 23.63
C GLY A 373 4.27 -15.05 22.81
N ASN A 374 3.80 -16.26 23.10
CA ASN A 374 2.61 -16.90 22.51
C ASN A 374 1.28 -16.27 22.97
N GLY A 375 1.25 -14.94 23.14
CA GLY A 375 0.09 -14.25 23.72
C GLY A 375 -0.31 -14.79 25.09
N GLN A 376 0.55 -15.57 25.76
CA GLN A 376 0.37 -15.84 27.18
C GLN A 376 0.46 -14.46 27.82
N ARG A 377 -0.72 -13.88 28.10
CA ARG A 377 -0.88 -12.83 29.08
C ARG A 377 0.09 -13.19 30.18
N VAL A 378 1.00 -12.28 30.51
CA VAL A 378 1.84 -12.39 31.70
C VAL A 378 0.88 -12.43 32.89
N SER A 379 0.24 -13.59 33.06
CA SER A 379 -0.55 -13.97 34.19
C SER A 379 0.54 -14.41 35.12
N GLY A 380 1.21 -13.43 35.73
CA GLY A 380 1.91 -13.70 36.98
C GLY A 380 0.95 -14.55 37.80
N GLY A 381 1.41 -15.72 38.24
CA GLY A 381 0.57 -16.81 38.75
C GLY A 381 -0.29 -16.51 39.98
N GLY A 382 -0.59 -15.26 40.30
CA GLY A 382 -1.57 -14.85 41.28
C GLY A 382 -2.72 -14.12 40.61
N ARG A 383 -3.88 -14.80 40.52
CA ARG A 383 -5.24 -14.25 40.35
C ARG A 383 -5.44 -13.23 39.22
N LYS A 384 -6.39 -13.49 38.33
CA LYS A 384 -7.07 -12.42 37.57
C LYS A 384 -7.48 -11.34 38.58
N SER A 385 -6.72 -10.25 38.71
CA SER A 385 -7.19 -9.10 39.46
C SER A 385 -8.36 -8.58 38.64
N ALA A 386 -9.56 -8.93 39.09
CA ALA A 386 -10.83 -8.52 38.48
C ALA A 386 -11.06 -7.00 38.55
N ALA A 387 -10.03 -6.21 38.84
CA ALA A 387 -10.08 -4.78 39.05
C ALA A 387 -8.66 -4.19 39.06
N GLU A 388 -7.91 -4.23 37.96
CA GLU A 388 -7.16 -3.02 37.62
C GLU A 388 -8.10 -2.16 36.79
N PRO A 389 -8.72 -1.11 37.36
CA PRO A 389 -9.69 -0.26 36.65
C PRO A 389 -9.07 0.46 35.45
N ASN A 390 -7.73 0.48 35.38
CA ASN A 390 -6.92 1.11 34.34
C ASN A 390 -6.04 0.10 33.56
N GLY A 391 -6.34 -1.21 33.64
CA GLY A 391 -5.46 -2.30 33.20
C GLY A 391 -4.87 -2.09 31.80
N ILE A 392 -3.62 -1.65 31.75
CA ILE A 392 -2.89 -1.45 30.50
C ILE A 392 -2.57 -2.85 29.96
N THR A 393 -3.28 -3.27 28.92
CA THR A 393 -3.01 -4.56 28.29
C THR A 393 -1.76 -4.42 27.42
N SER A 394 -0.61 -4.89 27.92
CA SER A 394 0.57 -4.96 27.08
C SER A 394 0.41 -6.09 26.06
N ARG A 395 0.70 -5.81 24.78
CA ARG A 395 0.61 -6.81 23.69
C ARG A 395 1.88 -6.84 22.86
N ASN A 396 2.06 -7.93 22.13
CA ASN A 396 3.05 -8.02 21.07
C ASN A 396 2.53 -7.35 19.80
N SER A 397 3.44 -6.78 19.01
CA SER A 397 3.16 -6.24 17.68
C SER A 397 4.10 -6.87 16.67
N TYR A 398 3.66 -6.95 15.42
CA TYR A 398 4.54 -7.12 14.28
C TYR A 398 5.18 -5.78 13.94
N VAL A 399 6.45 -5.85 13.57
CA VAL A 399 7.24 -4.70 13.11
C VAL A 399 8.10 -5.11 11.93
N MET A 400 8.57 -4.15 11.16
CA MET A 400 9.62 -4.42 10.18
C MET A 400 10.97 -4.31 10.89
N GLY A 401 11.66 -5.43 11.04
CA GLY A 401 13.03 -5.48 11.54
C GLY A 401 14.04 -5.23 10.42
N ARG A 402 15.25 -4.79 10.78
CA ARG A 402 16.37 -4.50 9.87
C ARG A 402 17.70 -5.17 10.29
N TYR A 403 18.38 -5.79 9.35
CA TYR A 403 19.74 -6.29 9.54
C TYR A 403 20.80 -5.21 9.24
N SER A 404 21.86 -5.24 10.04
CA SER A 404 23.14 -4.59 9.78
C SER A 404 23.77 -5.15 8.52
N VAL A 405 24.41 -4.27 7.77
CA VAL A 405 25.13 -4.62 6.56
C VAL A 405 26.57 -4.97 6.92
N ILE A 406 27.03 -6.16 6.51
CA ILE A 406 28.40 -6.65 6.76
C ILE A 406 29.21 -6.86 5.48
N SER A 407 28.54 -6.82 4.32
CA SER A 407 29.19 -7.06 3.04
C SER A 407 28.63 -6.17 1.94
N ASP A 408 29.48 -5.84 0.98
CA ASP A 408 29.10 -5.20 -0.28
C ASP A 408 29.68 -6.01 -1.45
N PRO A 409 29.12 -7.19 -1.76
CA PRO A 409 29.62 -8.03 -2.85
C PRO A 409 29.38 -7.43 -4.25
N GLY A 410 28.93 -6.17 -4.34
CA GLY A 410 28.39 -5.59 -5.56
C GLY A 410 26.95 -6.04 -5.83
N TYR A 411 26.39 -5.55 -6.93
CA TYR A 411 25.09 -6.00 -7.40
C TYR A 411 25.23 -7.33 -8.15
N SER A 412 24.52 -8.36 -7.71
CA SER A 412 24.32 -9.60 -8.46
C SER A 412 22.91 -10.14 -8.24
N TRP A 413 22.25 -10.56 -9.32
CA TRP A 413 21.04 -11.37 -9.24
C TRP A 413 21.45 -12.82 -9.42
N SER A 414 21.73 -13.48 -8.28
CA SER A 414 22.17 -14.88 -8.26
C SER A 414 21.03 -15.84 -8.63
N SER A 415 21.34 -16.91 -9.35
CA SER A 415 20.41 -18.01 -9.61
C SER A 415 20.31 -18.98 -8.42
N THR A 416 21.35 -19.04 -7.59
CA THR A 416 21.45 -19.87 -6.39
C THR A 416 21.38 -19.04 -5.10
N PRO A 417 21.00 -19.64 -3.95
CA PRO A 417 21.02 -18.96 -2.66
C PRO A 417 22.42 -18.40 -2.31
N VAL A 418 22.46 -17.16 -1.83
CA VAL A 418 23.68 -16.49 -1.37
C VAL A 418 23.70 -16.46 0.16
N ALA A 419 24.80 -16.91 0.76
CA ALA A 419 25.00 -16.85 2.20
C ALA A 419 24.97 -15.39 2.70
N ASN A 420 24.29 -15.15 3.82
CA ASN A 420 24.17 -13.82 4.44
C ASN A 420 23.64 -12.72 3.49
N PHE A 421 22.86 -13.08 2.47
CA PHE A 421 22.33 -12.11 1.50
C PHE A 421 21.54 -10.97 2.16
N HIS A 422 20.74 -11.27 3.19
CA HIS A 422 20.02 -10.29 4.00
C HIS A 422 20.93 -9.28 4.75
N ARG A 423 22.22 -9.56 4.89
CA ARG A 423 23.23 -8.66 5.49
C ARG A 423 24.16 -8.02 4.45
N SER A 424 23.83 -8.14 3.17
CA SER A 424 24.53 -7.41 2.10
C SER A 424 23.91 -6.04 1.85
N GLN A 425 24.67 -5.13 1.23
CA GLN A 425 24.15 -3.81 0.82
C GLN A 425 22.83 -3.98 0.02
N PRO A 426 21.76 -3.23 0.34
CA PRO A 426 20.45 -3.36 -0.29
C PRO A 426 20.42 -2.72 -1.69
N ARG A 427 21.30 -3.18 -2.59
CA ARG A 427 21.35 -2.75 -3.98
C ARG A 427 20.31 -3.50 -4.80
N GLY A 428 19.69 -2.82 -5.76
CA GLY A 428 18.69 -3.38 -6.65
C GLY A 428 18.67 -2.67 -7.99
N LYS A 429 17.62 -2.92 -8.77
CA LYS A 429 17.33 -2.16 -9.98
C LYS A 429 15.83 -1.93 -10.12
N VAL A 430 15.48 -0.77 -10.68
CA VAL A 430 14.21 -0.59 -11.35
C VAL A 430 14.36 -1.10 -12.78
N TYR A 431 13.82 -2.30 -13.03
CA TYR A 431 13.96 -3.02 -14.30
C TYR A 431 12.60 -3.39 -14.89
N LEU A 432 12.03 -2.54 -15.76
CA LEU A 432 10.68 -2.69 -16.31
C LEU A 432 10.49 -1.95 -17.63
N ARG A 433 9.52 -2.34 -18.46
CA ARG A 433 9.07 -1.57 -19.64
C ARG A 433 7.98 -0.58 -19.27
N THR A 434 8.11 0.66 -19.74
CA THR A 434 7.07 1.71 -19.62
C THR A 434 5.87 1.43 -20.52
N PHE A 435 4.76 2.17 -20.37
CA PHE A 435 3.62 2.06 -21.30
C PHE A 435 3.95 2.48 -22.74
N SER A 436 5.01 3.28 -22.93
CA SER A 436 5.57 3.60 -24.24
C SER A 436 6.41 2.47 -24.84
N GLY A 437 6.75 1.46 -24.06
CA GLY A 437 7.64 0.36 -24.43
C GLY A 437 9.12 0.65 -24.21
N ALA A 438 9.51 1.81 -23.67
CA ALA A 438 10.90 2.06 -23.28
C ALA A 438 11.31 1.17 -22.09
N LEU A 439 12.51 0.57 -22.14
CA LEU A 439 13.08 -0.20 -21.03
C LEU A 439 13.71 0.75 -20.01
N VAL A 440 13.22 0.72 -18.78
CA VAL A 440 13.88 1.31 -17.62
C VAL A 440 14.80 0.26 -17.03
N ASN A 441 16.10 0.58 -16.92
CA ASN A 441 17.12 -0.27 -16.32
C ASN A 441 18.04 0.60 -15.46
N GLN A 442 17.55 0.98 -14.29
CA GLN A 442 18.21 1.93 -13.40
C GLN A 442 18.68 1.22 -12.13
N PRO A 443 20.00 1.20 -11.83
CA PRO A 443 20.49 0.73 -10.54
C PRO A 443 20.06 1.67 -9.41
N VAL A 444 19.80 1.09 -8.24
CA VAL A 444 19.36 1.82 -7.03
C VAL A 444 20.01 1.22 -5.79
N ASN A 445 20.36 2.07 -4.83
CA ASN A 445 20.95 1.70 -3.54
C ASN A 445 19.94 1.96 -2.41
N GLY A 446 19.09 0.97 -2.13
CA GLY A 446 18.08 1.03 -1.09
C GLY A 446 16.76 1.67 -1.53
N LEU A 447 15.82 1.73 -0.58
CA LEU A 447 14.43 2.14 -0.79
C LEU A 447 14.30 3.60 -1.25
N ALA A 448 15.10 4.51 -0.71
CA ALA A 448 15.03 5.94 -1.06
C ALA A 448 15.33 6.18 -2.54
N GLU A 449 16.42 5.59 -3.06
CA GLU A 449 16.76 5.67 -4.49
C GLU A 449 15.74 4.94 -5.36
N ALA A 450 15.18 3.80 -4.89
CA ALA A 450 14.10 3.10 -5.58
C ALA A 450 12.84 3.97 -5.74
N GLY A 451 12.41 4.64 -4.67
CA GLY A 451 11.27 5.55 -4.71
C GLY A 451 11.52 6.78 -5.58
N ALA A 452 12.74 7.33 -5.55
CA ALA A 452 13.16 8.40 -6.44
C ALA A 452 13.14 7.97 -7.91
N ALA A 453 13.66 6.79 -8.23
CA ALA A 453 13.67 6.23 -9.58
C ALA A 453 12.25 5.97 -10.10
N LEU A 454 11.38 5.34 -9.30
CA LEU A 454 9.98 5.06 -9.69
C LEU A 454 9.19 6.35 -9.93
N SER A 455 9.34 7.36 -9.08
CA SER A 455 8.67 8.66 -9.23
C SER A 455 9.17 9.50 -10.42
N ASN A 456 10.27 9.10 -11.08
CA ASN A 456 10.73 9.73 -12.32
C ASN A 456 10.10 9.13 -13.58
N ILE A 457 9.47 7.95 -13.49
CA ILE A 457 8.85 7.25 -14.62
C ILE A 457 7.48 7.87 -14.92
N ASP A 458 7.16 8.10 -16.20
CA ASP A 458 5.87 8.67 -16.61
C ASP A 458 4.67 7.81 -16.18
N ASP A 459 4.83 6.50 -16.16
CA ASP A 459 3.83 5.52 -15.74
C ASP A 459 3.30 5.79 -14.32
N PHE A 460 4.12 6.34 -13.42
CA PHE A 460 3.69 6.75 -12.07
C PHE A 460 2.60 7.82 -12.12
N TYR A 461 2.77 8.80 -13.01
CA TYR A 461 1.82 9.89 -13.21
C TYR A 461 0.62 9.45 -14.06
N GLN A 462 0.84 8.60 -15.06
CA GLN A 462 -0.25 8.03 -15.87
C GLN A 462 -1.19 7.17 -15.03
N CYS A 463 -0.66 6.39 -14.08
CA CYS A 463 -1.47 5.59 -13.18
C CYS A 463 -2.36 6.47 -12.28
N ALA A 464 -1.80 7.52 -11.66
CA ALA A 464 -2.58 8.47 -10.88
C ALA A 464 -3.66 9.15 -11.73
N ALA A 465 -3.29 9.67 -12.90
CA ALA A 465 -4.21 10.31 -13.84
C ALA A 465 -5.36 9.37 -14.26
N LYS A 466 -5.05 8.11 -14.60
CA LYS A 466 -6.06 7.07 -14.90
C LYS A 466 -7.03 6.90 -13.74
N ARG A 467 -6.53 6.68 -12.52
CA ARG A 467 -7.38 6.41 -11.36
C ARG A 467 -8.34 7.57 -11.07
N TYR A 468 -7.86 8.81 -11.10
CA TYR A 468 -8.73 9.98 -10.92
C TYR A 468 -9.72 10.17 -12.06
N PHE A 469 -9.29 9.96 -13.30
CA PHE A 469 -10.16 10.07 -14.47
C PHE A 469 -11.29 9.03 -14.42
N GLU A 470 -10.98 7.78 -14.10
CA GLU A 470 -11.96 6.70 -13.92
C GLU A 470 -12.92 6.99 -12.78
N TYR A 471 -12.41 7.46 -11.63
CA TYR A 471 -13.24 7.82 -10.48
C TYR A 471 -14.25 8.93 -10.80
N LEU A 472 -13.80 10.00 -11.48
CA LEU A 472 -14.62 11.17 -11.75
C LEU A 472 -15.58 10.94 -12.93
N THR A 473 -15.16 10.22 -13.95
CA THR A 473 -15.89 10.13 -15.22
C THR A 473 -16.54 8.77 -15.48
N GLY A 474 -16.10 7.71 -14.79
CA GLY A 474 -16.50 6.33 -15.07
C GLY A 474 -15.89 5.75 -16.35
N ASN A 475 -15.02 6.49 -17.06
CA ASN A 475 -14.40 6.03 -18.29
C ASN A 475 -13.13 5.22 -18.01
N GLU A 476 -13.17 3.93 -18.30
CA GLU A 476 -12.02 3.04 -18.17
C GLU A 476 -10.94 3.30 -19.23
N VAL A 477 -9.67 3.20 -18.83
CA VAL A 477 -8.53 3.41 -19.74
C VAL A 477 -7.51 2.28 -19.60
N LEU A 478 -7.30 1.52 -20.67
CA LEU A 478 -6.28 0.48 -20.69
C LEU A 478 -4.87 1.09 -20.81
N LEU A 479 -4.01 0.78 -19.84
CA LEU A 479 -2.59 1.11 -19.86
C LEU A 479 -1.76 -0.18 -19.95
N TYR A 480 -0.92 -0.30 -20.98
CA TYR A 480 -0.09 -1.46 -21.24
C TYR A 480 1.11 -1.06 -22.12
N ASP A 481 2.13 -1.94 -22.23
CA ASP A 481 3.26 -1.73 -23.16
C ASP A 481 2.77 -1.87 -24.60
N ARG A 482 2.61 -0.73 -25.30
CA ARG A 482 2.11 -0.68 -26.68
C ARG A 482 3.03 -1.35 -27.70
N GLY A 483 4.31 -1.49 -27.38
CA GLY A 483 5.29 -2.15 -28.24
C GLY A 483 5.42 -3.66 -27.99
N ASP A 484 4.64 -4.21 -27.06
CA ASP A 484 4.63 -5.63 -26.77
C ASP A 484 3.71 -6.39 -27.74
N SER A 485 4.25 -7.44 -28.37
CA SER A 485 3.51 -8.28 -29.32
C SER A 485 2.32 -8.99 -28.66
N ARG A 486 2.36 -9.24 -27.35
CA ARG A 486 1.25 -9.83 -26.58
C ARG A 486 -0.01 -8.96 -26.59
N PHE A 487 0.15 -7.64 -26.74
CA PHE A 487 -0.96 -6.69 -26.79
C PHE A 487 -1.26 -6.19 -28.22
N ALA A 488 -0.72 -6.85 -29.25
CA ALA A 488 -0.92 -6.44 -30.64
C ALA A 488 -2.41 -6.46 -31.04
N ASN A 489 -3.15 -7.50 -30.62
CA ASN A 489 -4.58 -7.61 -30.90
C ASN A 489 -5.39 -6.54 -30.18
N VAL A 490 -5.14 -6.34 -28.88
CA VAL A 490 -5.77 -5.28 -28.07
C VAL A 490 -5.56 -3.91 -28.72
N THR A 491 -4.33 -3.62 -29.14
CA THR A 491 -3.98 -2.34 -29.78
C THR A 491 -4.71 -2.13 -31.10
N LYS A 492 -4.82 -3.17 -31.93
CA LYS A 492 -5.56 -3.11 -33.20
C LYS A 492 -7.06 -2.98 -32.99
N SER A 493 -7.60 -3.50 -31.88
CA SER A 493 -9.03 -3.50 -31.58
C SER A 493 -9.50 -2.30 -30.75
N LEU A 494 -8.63 -1.35 -30.40
CA LEU A 494 -9.04 -0.16 -29.63
C LEU A 494 -10.01 0.69 -30.46
N SER A 495 -11.12 1.09 -29.83
CA SER A 495 -12.02 2.08 -30.42
C SER A 495 -11.37 3.46 -30.48
N THR A 496 -11.88 4.33 -31.37
CA THR A 496 -11.46 5.75 -31.42
C THR A 496 -11.59 6.44 -30.07
N GLU A 497 -12.63 6.09 -29.32
CA GLU A 497 -12.87 6.61 -27.97
C GLU A 497 -11.80 6.14 -26.97
N ALA A 498 -11.46 4.85 -26.97
CA ALA A 498 -10.41 4.32 -26.10
C ALA A 498 -9.04 4.98 -26.39
N ILE A 499 -8.74 5.24 -27.67
CA ILE A 499 -7.54 5.98 -28.07
C ILE A 499 -7.58 7.42 -27.56
N ARG A 500 -8.72 8.11 -27.71
CA ARG A 500 -8.92 9.49 -27.22
C ARG A 500 -8.73 9.57 -25.70
N ASN A 501 -9.35 8.67 -24.95
CA ASN A 501 -9.22 8.61 -23.49
C ASN A 501 -7.78 8.39 -23.06
N ARG A 502 -7.06 7.47 -23.72
CA ARG A 502 -5.64 7.24 -23.45
C ARG A 502 -4.79 8.49 -23.71
N LEU A 503 -4.99 9.18 -24.84
CA LEU A 503 -4.25 10.41 -25.14
C LEU A 503 -4.55 11.52 -24.11
N PHE A 504 -5.78 11.57 -23.59
CA PHE A 504 -6.14 12.47 -22.51
C PHE A 504 -5.41 12.12 -21.21
N ILE A 505 -5.33 10.84 -20.81
CA ILE A 505 -4.51 10.40 -19.66
C ILE A 505 -3.03 10.76 -19.86
N GLU A 506 -2.47 10.54 -21.05
CA GLU A 506 -1.08 10.91 -21.34
C GLU A 506 -0.87 12.43 -21.19
N LYS A 507 -1.82 13.26 -21.64
CA LYS A 507 -1.78 14.72 -21.41
C LYS A 507 -1.83 15.06 -19.91
N LEU A 508 -2.81 14.54 -19.18
CA LEU A 508 -2.97 14.75 -17.74
C LEU A 508 -1.72 14.31 -16.96
N SER A 509 -1.08 13.21 -17.36
CA SER A 509 0.14 12.72 -16.72
C SER A 509 1.31 13.68 -16.86
N ARG A 510 1.47 14.32 -18.03
CA ARG A 510 2.51 15.34 -18.25
C ARG A 510 2.24 16.60 -17.44
N GLU A 511 0.98 17.02 -17.37
CA GLU A 511 0.56 18.15 -16.52
C GLU A 511 0.81 17.86 -15.04
N LEU A 512 0.45 16.65 -14.55
CA LEU A 512 0.71 16.23 -13.18
C LEU A 512 2.21 16.15 -12.89
N LYS A 513 3.02 15.62 -13.82
CA LYS A 513 4.48 15.56 -13.64
C LYS A 513 5.10 16.95 -13.59
N ALA A 514 4.63 17.88 -14.41
CA ALA A 514 5.14 19.25 -14.47
C ALA A 514 4.74 20.08 -13.24
N THR A 515 3.48 19.99 -12.81
CA THR A 515 2.95 20.77 -11.70
C THR A 515 3.19 20.12 -10.34
N GLY A 516 3.27 18.78 -10.30
CA GLY A 516 3.25 17.98 -9.08
C GLY A 516 1.89 17.93 -8.37
N SER A 517 0.86 18.65 -8.84
CA SER A 517 -0.35 18.91 -8.07
C SER A 517 -1.51 17.98 -8.47
N LEU A 518 -1.93 17.11 -7.54
CA LEU A 518 -3.14 16.31 -7.70
C LEU A 518 -4.40 17.19 -7.79
N ARG A 519 -4.41 18.35 -7.12
CA ARG A 519 -5.51 19.31 -7.19
C ARG A 519 -5.65 19.89 -8.60
N SER A 520 -4.53 20.24 -9.23
CA SER A 520 -4.50 20.68 -10.64
C SER A 520 -4.97 19.58 -11.59
N LEU A 521 -4.55 18.32 -11.36
CA LEU A 521 -5.04 17.16 -12.13
C LEU A 521 -6.57 17.03 -12.05
N ILE A 522 -7.15 17.06 -10.85
CA ILE A 522 -8.61 16.97 -10.66
C ILE A 522 -9.31 18.14 -11.37
N LYS A 523 -8.79 19.36 -11.23
CA LYS A 523 -9.33 20.54 -11.92
C LYS A 523 -9.32 20.37 -13.45
N SER A 524 -8.23 19.87 -14.02
CA SER A 524 -8.15 19.57 -15.46
C SER A 524 -9.21 18.55 -15.90
N ILE A 525 -9.52 17.55 -15.06
CA ILE A 525 -10.57 16.56 -15.36
C ILE A 525 -11.97 17.19 -15.26
N LEU A 526 -12.26 17.94 -14.18
CA LEU A 526 -13.56 18.60 -13.96
C LEU A 526 -13.91 19.60 -15.08
N GLN A 527 -12.89 20.23 -15.67
CA GLN A 527 -13.03 21.19 -16.77
C GLN A 527 -13.05 20.54 -18.17
N SER A 528 -12.93 19.22 -18.25
CA SER A 528 -12.90 18.49 -19.52
C SER A 528 -14.30 18.08 -19.99
N GLU A 529 -14.46 17.90 -21.31
CA GLU A 529 -15.69 17.37 -21.91
C GLU A 529 -16.13 16.04 -21.30
N TYR A 530 -15.17 15.20 -20.89
CA TYR A 530 -15.43 13.91 -20.25
C TYR A 530 -16.21 13.99 -18.95
N TYR A 531 -16.09 15.12 -18.25
CA TYR A 531 -16.79 15.33 -17.00
C TYR A 531 -18.08 16.14 -17.18
N THR A 532 -18.06 17.12 -18.09
CA THR A 532 -19.17 18.05 -18.36
C THR A 532 -20.28 17.46 -19.21
N GLU A 533 -20.05 16.34 -19.90
CA GLU A 533 -21.06 15.63 -20.68
C GLU A 533 -21.61 14.42 -19.90
N SER A 534 -22.93 14.20 -19.96
CA SER A 534 -23.55 12.99 -19.41
C SER A 534 -23.51 11.86 -20.41
N LYS A 535 -22.98 10.71 -20.01
CA LYS A 535 -23.19 9.44 -20.71
C LYS A 535 -24.45 8.74 -20.21
#